data_AF-A0A9Q5I0P0-F1
#
_entry.id   AF-A0A9Q5I0P0-F1
#
_cell.length_a   1.000
_cell.length_b   1.000
_cell.length_c   1.000
_cell.angle_alpha   90.00
_cell.angle_beta   90.00
_cell.angle_gamma   90.00
#
_symmetry.space_group_name_H-M   'P 1'
#
loop_
_entity.id
_entity.type
_entity.pdbx_description
1 polymer ?
#
loop_
_entity_poly.entity_id
_entity_poly.type
_entity_poly.pdbx_seq_one_letter_code
_entity_poly.pdbx_strand_id
1 'polypeptide(L)'
;MAPLLLQGIVTKVGFMNKTATVTVSRWVTHPRTQKRLERSKKYLTHDPNNELRMADEVTIQNCPPVSARKRFRLYKVLYSPDKAREERHRVEALAAKAAATSTASAQQQPHLPPLHSSSTEQTVRA
;
A
#
# COMPACT_ATOMS: atom_id res chain seq x y z
N MET A 1 -13.26 -31.72 -6.73
CA MET A 1 -13.16 -30.94 -7.98
C MET A 1 -12.31 -29.70 -7.69
N ALA A 2 -11.34 -29.40 -8.57
CA ALA A 2 -10.47 -28.24 -8.39
C ALA A 2 -11.26 -26.93 -8.63
N PRO A 3 -10.98 -25.87 -7.85
CA PRO A 3 -11.64 -24.59 -8.05
C PRO A 3 -11.13 -23.90 -9.33
N LEU A 4 -12.02 -23.14 -9.97
CA LEU A 4 -11.67 -22.34 -11.14
C LEU A 4 -11.02 -21.04 -10.67
N LEU A 5 -9.72 -20.90 -10.98
CA LEU A 5 -8.93 -19.72 -10.71
C LEU A 5 -8.77 -18.91 -12.00
N LEU A 6 -9.05 -17.62 -11.93
CA LEU A 6 -8.85 -16.67 -13.03
C LEU A 6 -7.95 -15.54 -12.56
N GLN A 7 -7.02 -15.13 -13.41
CA GLN A 7 -6.19 -13.96 -13.17
C GLN A 7 -6.72 -12.78 -13.98
N GLY A 8 -6.65 -11.59 -13.40
CA GLY A 8 -7.12 -10.38 -14.07
C GLY A 8 -6.73 -9.12 -13.32
N ILE A 9 -7.14 -8.00 -13.90
CA ILE A 9 -6.85 -6.66 -13.38
C ILE A 9 -8.13 -6.04 -12.82
N VAL A 10 -8.03 -5.39 -11.67
CA VAL A 10 -9.15 -4.67 -11.07
C VAL A 10 -9.41 -3.36 -11.85
N THR A 11 -10.58 -3.25 -12.46
CA THR A 11 -10.95 -2.08 -13.28
C THR A 11 -11.84 -1.08 -12.54
N LYS A 12 -12.70 -1.55 -11.62
CA LYS A 12 -13.58 -0.68 -10.84
C LYS A 12 -13.59 -1.09 -9.37
N VAL A 13 -13.38 -0.10 -8.50
CA VAL A 13 -13.46 -0.19 -7.03
C VAL A 13 -14.26 1.01 -6.53
N GLY A 14 -14.98 0.86 -5.41
CA GLY A 14 -15.64 1.99 -4.72
C GLY A 14 -17.04 2.35 -5.21
N PHE A 15 -17.51 1.79 -6.34
CA PHE A 15 -18.87 2.02 -6.84
C PHE A 15 -19.94 1.17 -6.12
N MET A 16 -19.54 0.03 -5.56
CA MET A 16 -20.41 -0.91 -4.85
C MET A 16 -19.71 -1.37 -3.59
N ASN A 17 -20.43 -1.46 -2.48
CA ASN A 17 -19.88 -1.96 -1.23
C ASN A 17 -19.46 -3.43 -1.36
N LYS A 18 -18.30 -3.77 -0.77
CA LYS A 18 -17.80 -5.15 -0.66
C LYS A 18 -17.68 -5.90 -2.00
N THR A 19 -17.42 -5.13 -3.06
CA THR A 19 -17.46 -5.59 -4.45
C THR A 19 -16.44 -4.85 -5.30
N ALA A 20 -15.63 -5.61 -6.04
CA ALA A 20 -14.76 -5.08 -7.09
C ALA A 20 -15.14 -5.67 -8.45
N THR A 21 -14.87 -4.93 -9.53
CA THR A 21 -14.98 -5.47 -10.89
C THR A 21 -13.60 -5.83 -11.41
N VAL A 22 -13.38 -7.12 -11.68
CA VAL A 22 -12.14 -7.65 -12.24
C VAL A 22 -12.34 -7.96 -13.71
N THR A 23 -11.45 -7.44 -14.55
CA THR A 23 -11.42 -7.78 -15.98
C THR A 23 -10.41 -8.90 -16.19
N VAL A 24 -10.90 -10.03 -16.71
CA VAL A 24 -10.07 -11.18 -17.08
C VAL A 24 -9.95 -11.20 -18.59
N SER A 25 -8.72 -11.12 -19.09
CA SER A 25 -8.42 -11.34 -20.50
C SER A 25 -8.10 -12.81 -20.76
N ARG A 26 -8.51 -13.30 -21.92
CA ARG A 26 -8.13 -14.62 -22.43
C ARG A 26 -7.90 -14.54 -23.92
N TRP A 27 -6.96 -15.34 -24.39
CA TRP A 27 -6.76 -15.53 -25.82
C TRP A 27 -7.75 -16.54 -26.36
N VAL A 28 -8.41 -16.20 -27.46
CA VAL A 28 -9.36 -17.08 -28.17
C VAL A 28 -9.01 -17.05 -29.64
N THR A 29 -8.87 -18.23 -30.23
CA THR A 29 -8.70 -18.38 -31.67
C THR A 29 -10.04 -18.27 -32.35
N HIS A 30 -10.17 -17.39 -33.35
CA HIS A 30 -11.39 -17.32 -34.14
C HIS A 30 -11.59 -18.63 -34.93
N PRO A 31 -12.76 -19.27 -34.91
CA PRO A 31 -12.93 -20.63 -35.46
C PRO A 31 -12.65 -20.72 -36.96
N ARG A 32 -13.09 -19.73 -37.75
CA ARG A 32 -12.91 -19.73 -39.22
C ARG A 32 -11.54 -19.24 -39.68
N THR A 33 -11.08 -18.09 -39.17
CA THR A 33 -9.87 -17.41 -39.66
C THR A 33 -8.61 -17.81 -38.89
N GLN A 34 -8.75 -18.55 -37.78
CA GLN A 34 -7.66 -18.95 -36.88
C GLN A 34 -6.82 -17.79 -36.34
N LYS A 35 -7.27 -16.54 -36.50
CA LYS A 35 -6.63 -15.37 -35.90
C LYS A 35 -6.79 -15.44 -34.38
N ARG A 36 -5.68 -15.24 -33.67
CA ARG A 36 -5.65 -15.16 -32.20
C ARG A 36 -6.17 -13.78 -31.78
N LEU A 37 -7.26 -13.76 -31.02
CA LEU A 37 -7.93 -12.55 -30.56
C LEU A 37 -7.92 -12.50 -29.04
N GLU A 38 -7.73 -11.31 -28.47
CA GLU A 38 -7.92 -11.09 -27.04
C GLU A 38 -9.40 -10.85 -26.75
N ARG A 39 -9.98 -11.61 -25.82
CA ARG A 39 -11.34 -11.42 -25.33
C ARG A 39 -11.29 -11.16 -23.84
N SER A 40 -11.91 -10.07 -23.41
CA SER A 40 -12.04 -9.72 -22.01
C SER A 40 -13.45 -9.96 -21.48
N LYS A 41 -13.56 -10.40 -20.23
CA LYS A 41 -14.83 -10.51 -19.52
C LYS A 41 -14.69 -9.90 -18.13
N LYS A 42 -15.71 -9.14 -17.74
CA LYS A 42 -15.80 -8.50 -16.42
C LYS A 42 -16.51 -9.43 -15.44
N TYR A 43 -15.92 -9.62 -14.27
CA TYR A 43 -16.45 -10.41 -13.18
C TYR A 43 -16.66 -9.52 -11.97
N LEU A 44 -17.80 -9.70 -11.29
CA LEU A 44 -18.04 -9.08 -9.99
C LEU A 44 -17.48 -9.99 -8.91
N THR A 45 -16.48 -9.50 -8.21
CA THR A 45 -15.74 -10.22 -7.18
C THR A 45 -16.23 -9.75 -5.81
N HIS A 46 -16.50 -10.70 -4.92
CA HIS A 46 -16.77 -10.42 -3.51
C HIS A 46 -15.46 -10.19 -2.76
N ASP A 47 -15.38 -9.03 -2.12
CA ASP A 47 -14.29 -8.62 -1.24
C ASP A 47 -14.94 -7.98 0.00
N PRO A 48 -15.07 -8.71 1.13
CA PRO A 48 -15.77 -8.21 2.31
C PRO A 48 -15.04 -7.07 3.04
N ASN A 49 -13.71 -7.01 2.91
CA ASN A 49 -12.85 -6.09 3.63
C ASN A 49 -12.48 -4.86 2.78
N ASN A 50 -12.91 -4.80 1.52
CA ASN A 50 -12.55 -3.75 0.56
C ASN A 50 -11.02 -3.56 0.46
N GLU A 51 -10.28 -4.67 0.44
CA GLU A 51 -8.81 -4.67 0.36
C GLU A 51 -8.29 -4.34 -1.04
N LEU A 52 -9.12 -4.52 -2.06
CA LEU A 52 -8.77 -4.31 -3.46
C LEU A 52 -8.76 -2.84 -3.85
N ARG A 53 -7.73 -2.45 -4.58
CA ARG A 53 -7.57 -1.11 -5.16
C ARG A 53 -7.62 -1.15 -6.68
N MET A 54 -7.65 0.03 -7.29
CA MET A 54 -7.65 0.13 -8.75
C MET A 54 -6.31 -0.36 -9.31
N ALA A 55 -6.35 -1.01 -10.47
CA ALA A 55 -5.18 -1.55 -11.15
C ALA A 55 -4.41 -2.65 -10.40
N ASP A 56 -4.97 -3.23 -9.33
CA ASP A 56 -4.40 -4.42 -8.71
C ASP A 56 -4.49 -5.63 -9.66
N GLU A 57 -3.40 -6.41 -9.72
CA GLU A 57 -3.39 -7.73 -10.35
C GLU A 57 -3.80 -8.78 -9.33
N VAL A 58 -4.85 -9.53 -9.64
CA VAL A 58 -5.49 -10.43 -8.69
C VAL A 58 -5.80 -11.78 -9.31
N THR A 59 -5.82 -12.79 -8.46
CA THR A 59 -6.41 -14.10 -8.74
C THR A 59 -7.75 -14.19 -8.03
N ILE A 60 -8.80 -14.49 -8.79
CA ILE A 60 -10.16 -14.70 -8.30
C ILE A 60 -10.54 -16.17 -8.41
N GLN A 61 -11.35 -16.64 -7.47
CA GLN A 61 -11.82 -18.03 -7.39
C GLN A 61 -13.33 -18.08 -7.53
N ASN A 62 -13.86 -19.12 -8.17
CA ASN A 62 -15.30 -19.40 -8.14
C ASN A 62 -15.78 -19.64 -6.70
N CYS A 63 -16.98 -19.18 -6.38
CA CYS A 63 -17.60 -19.36 -5.07
C CYS A 63 -19.10 -19.61 -5.22
N PRO A 64 -19.79 -20.04 -4.14
CA PRO A 64 -21.25 -20.01 -4.10
C PRO A 64 -21.78 -18.61 -4.46
N PRO A 65 -22.98 -18.50 -5.07
CA PRO A 65 -23.56 -17.20 -5.39
C PRO A 65 -23.72 -16.34 -4.14
N VAL A 66 -23.03 -15.20 -4.11
CA VAL A 66 -23.16 -14.17 -3.07
C VAL A 66 -24.26 -13.17 -3.44
N SER A 67 -24.48 -12.98 -4.74
CA SER A 67 -25.60 -12.20 -5.28
C SER A 67 -26.01 -12.75 -6.65
N ALA A 68 -27.02 -12.13 -7.29
CA ALA A 68 -27.48 -12.53 -8.62
C ALA A 68 -26.33 -12.65 -9.66
N ARG A 69 -25.31 -11.78 -9.58
CA ARG A 69 -24.19 -11.72 -10.54
C ARG A 69 -22.82 -12.01 -9.92
N LYS A 70 -22.68 -11.95 -8.59
CA LYS A 70 -21.41 -12.19 -7.88
C LYS A 70 -21.23 -13.67 -7.57
N ARG A 71 -20.35 -14.34 -8.32
CA ARG A 71 -20.01 -15.77 -8.17
C ARG A 71 -18.50 -16.02 -8.04
N PHE A 72 -17.75 -14.95 -7.80
CA PHE A 72 -16.31 -15.00 -7.61
C PHE A 72 -15.93 -14.29 -6.31
N ARG A 73 -14.90 -14.79 -5.65
CA ARG A 73 -14.29 -14.18 -4.46
C ARG A 73 -12.80 -13.93 -4.69
N LEU A 74 -12.24 -12.99 -3.95
CA LEU A 74 -10.80 -12.76 -3.93
C LEU A 74 -10.08 -14.01 -3.40
N TYR A 75 -9.05 -14.47 -4.11
CA TYR A 75 -8.19 -15.57 -3.66
C TYR A 75 -6.81 -15.07 -3.26
N LYS A 76 -6.16 -14.31 -4.15
CA LYS A 76 -4.81 -13.78 -3.92
C LYS A 76 -4.61 -12.47 -4.67
N VAL A 77 -4.00 -11.48 -4.02
CA VAL A 77 -3.45 -10.30 -4.70
C VAL A 77 -2.03 -10.63 -5.13
N LEU A 78 -1.72 -10.46 -6.41
CA LEU A 78 -0.41 -10.75 -6.99
C LEU A 78 0.48 -9.51 -6.95
N TYR A 79 -0.06 -8.37 -7.38
CA TYR A 79 0.65 -7.11 -7.44
C TYR A 79 -0.33 -5.96 -7.17
N SER A 80 0.08 -5.00 -6.34
CA SER A 80 -0.70 -3.79 -6.05
C SER A 80 0.19 -2.56 -6.18
N PRO A 81 0.00 -1.73 -7.22
CA PRO A 81 0.85 -0.57 -7.46
C PRO A 81 0.69 0.49 -6.38
N ASP A 82 -0.54 0.72 -5.89
CA ASP A 82 -0.81 1.76 -4.90
C ASP A 82 -0.18 1.44 -3.53
N LYS A 83 -0.22 0.17 -3.11
CA LYS A 83 0.41 -0.26 -1.85
C LYS A 83 1.92 -0.06 -1.90
N ALA A 84 2.55 -0.43 -3.01
CA ALA A 84 3.99 -0.22 -3.21
C ALA A 84 4.38 1.26 -3.16
N ARG A 85 3.54 2.16 -3.69
CA ARG A 85 3.76 3.61 -3.61
C ARG A 85 3.66 4.13 -2.17
N GLU A 86 2.66 3.70 -1.42
CA GLU A 86 2.48 4.09 -0.02
C GLU A 86 3.65 3.64 0.86
N GLU A 87 4.14 2.43 0.64
CA GLU A 87 5.30 1.89 1.35
C GLU A 87 6.55 2.74 1.11
N ARG A 88 6.82 3.11 -0.15
CA ARG A 88 7.95 4.00 -0.50
C ARG A 88 7.87 5.34 0.22
N HIS A 89 6.72 6.00 0.14
CA HIS A 89 6.51 7.30 0.80
C HIS A 89 6.65 7.19 2.32
N ARG A 90 6.17 6.08 2.92
CA ARG A 90 6.34 5.83 4.35
C ARG A 90 7.81 5.67 4.75
N VAL A 91 8.59 4.93 3.97
CA VAL A 91 10.03 4.75 4.21
C VAL A 91 10.78 6.08 4.11
N GLU A 92 10.51 6.87 3.08
CA GLU A 92 11.09 8.21 2.90
C GLU A 92 10.73 9.15 4.06
N ALA A 93 9.47 9.14 4.50
CA ALA A 93 9.02 9.96 5.62
C ALA A 93 9.65 9.54 6.96
N LEU A 94 9.86 8.25 7.20
CA LEU A 94 10.56 7.76 8.39
C LEU A 94 12.04 8.13 8.36
N ALA A 95 12.70 8.02 7.21
CA ALA A 95 14.08 8.47 7.03
C ALA A 95 14.23 9.98 7.28
N ALA A 96 13.29 10.78 6.77
CA ALA A 96 13.26 12.23 7.02
C ALA A 96 13.03 12.55 8.51
N LYS A 97 12.14 11.83 9.20
CA LYS A 97 11.91 11.99 10.65
C LYS A 97 13.14 11.57 11.47
N ALA A 98 13.82 10.49 11.09
CA ALA A 98 15.05 10.05 11.73
C ALA A 98 16.17 11.08 11.58
N ALA A 99 16.34 11.65 10.37
CA ALA A 99 17.29 12.73 10.12
C ALA A 99 16.96 13.99 10.96
N ALA A 100 15.69 14.37 11.04
CA ALA A 100 15.25 15.50 11.88
C ALA A 100 15.47 15.26 13.39
N THR A 101 15.34 14.01 13.86
CA THR A 101 15.57 13.65 15.27
C THR A 101 17.06 13.69 15.63
N SER A 102 17.96 13.32 14.71
CA SER A 102 19.42 13.40 14.93
C SER A 102 19.98 14.82 15.02
N THR A 103 19.32 15.82 14.40
CA THR A 103 19.73 17.23 14.50
C THR A 103 19.32 17.84 15.85
N ALA A 104 18.21 17.39 16.45
CA ALA A 104 17.71 17.90 17.72
C ALA A 104 18.50 17.42 18.95
N SER A 105 19.14 16.24 18.90
CA SER A 105 19.94 15.69 20.02
C SER A 105 21.39 16.20 20.08
N ALA A 106 21.85 17.01 19.12
CA ALA A 106 23.23 17.50 19.05
C ALA A 106 23.46 18.85 19.78
N GLN A 107 22.40 19.51 20.29
CA GLN A 107 22.48 20.83 20.94
C GLN A 107 22.26 20.80 22.46
N GLN A 108 22.27 19.63 23.10
CA GLN A 108 22.29 19.55 24.57
C GLN A 108 23.73 19.37 25.06
N GLN A 109 24.54 20.44 25.03
CA GLN A 109 25.71 20.48 25.91
C GLN A 109 25.19 20.57 27.35
N PRO A 110 25.71 19.78 28.31
CA PRO A 110 25.51 20.11 29.72
C PRO A 110 26.22 21.44 29.93
N HIS A 111 25.45 22.51 30.11
CA HIS A 111 26.00 23.77 30.59
C HIS A 111 26.64 23.44 31.94
N LEU A 112 27.97 23.36 32.00
CA LEU A 112 28.63 23.38 33.30
C LEU A 112 28.25 24.72 33.93
N PRO A 113 27.68 24.74 35.15
CA PRO A 113 27.39 26.00 35.80
C PRO A 113 28.70 26.78 35.92
N PRO A 114 28.71 28.09 35.60
CA PRO A 114 29.91 28.89 35.71
C PRO A 114 30.39 28.87 37.16
N LEU A 115 31.67 28.51 37.35
CA LEU A 115 32.35 28.68 38.62
C LEU A 115 32.43 30.19 38.88
N HIS A 116 31.55 30.68 39.74
CA HIS A 116 31.60 32.04 40.23
C HIS A 116 32.79 32.10 41.19
N SER A 117 33.92 32.63 40.72
CA SER A 117 35.04 33.03 41.58
C SER A 117 34.59 34.25 42.39
N SER A 118 33.97 33.99 43.53
CA SER A 118 33.68 34.98 44.55
C SER A 118 34.95 35.42 45.27
N SER A 119 34.89 36.66 45.76
CA SER A 119 35.72 37.28 46.82
C SER A 119 36.88 38.14 46.31
N THR A 120 36.72 39.45 46.11
CA THR A 120 36.49 40.55 47.09
C THR A 120 37.80 41.19 47.57
N GLU A 121 37.99 42.42 47.12
CA GLU A 121 38.56 43.63 47.75
C GLU A 121 39.62 43.59 48.88
N GLN A 122 40.64 44.44 48.66
CA GLN A 122 41.20 45.48 49.53
C GLN A 122 41.75 45.12 50.92
N THR A 123 42.93 45.69 51.26
CA THR A 123 43.21 46.47 52.50
C THR A 123 44.74 46.46 52.82
N VAL A 124 45.51 47.53 52.54
CA VAL A 124 45.99 48.63 53.44
C VAL A 124 47.38 48.43 54.09
N ARG A 125 48.19 49.52 54.10
CA ARG A 125 49.35 49.90 54.95
C ARG A 125 50.71 49.19 54.76
N ALA A 126 51.75 49.99 54.44
CA ALA A 126 52.68 50.59 55.41
C ALA A 126 53.39 51.79 54.78
#